data_AF-A0A8S9HXV1-F1
#
_entry.id   AF-A0A8S9HXV1-F1
#
_cell.length_a   1.000
_cell.length_b   1.000
_cell.length_c   1.000
_cell.angle_alpha   90.00
_cell.angle_beta   90.00
_cell.angle_gamma   90.00
#
_symmetry.space_group_name_H-M   'P 1'
#
loop_
_entity.id
_entity.type
_entity.pdbx_description
1 polymer ?
#
loop_
_entity_poly.entity_id
_entity_poly.type
_entity_poly.pdbx_seq_one_letter_code
_entity_poly.pdbx_strand_id
1 'polypeptide(L)'
;MTEREAYVKMAVAHAKAIEANNEFAATLEKRLQDVPCTDELYGRDRPPKKAKMYGSNHRLSVSGEMAVAKPCHWQFSHSKDCPITEDPDSVSHLVRRHFKPAGCLLPSLRNMTEREAYVKMAVAHAKAMEANNEFAANLEKRLQDVLLVSNKRKLALEQVPFLEAKVESSANKFSDDLRRATYDAKKTLVDSYLDVLISLKENWEKKKDATDFEARLREVMANLDLLKEIMNNNLLASDELLRLRTKEVELGSGLDVMAVSDFSIEKLDLPQITEDLPEDFFAKVPSGMDDTGDRMKRAGGQFEDGEFGVEE
;
A
#
# COMPACT_ATOMS: atom_id res chain seq x y z
N MET A 1 77.86 -8.21 -12.16
CA MET A 1 76.52 -8.53 -12.71
C MET A 1 76.64 -8.43 -14.21
N THR A 2 76.42 -9.52 -14.92
CA THR A 2 76.45 -9.51 -16.39
C THR A 2 75.18 -8.82 -16.93
N GLU A 3 75.23 -8.28 -18.15
CA GLU A 3 74.08 -7.64 -18.79
C GLU A 3 72.84 -8.57 -18.77
N ARG A 4 73.04 -9.85 -19.09
CA ARG A 4 72.00 -10.90 -19.04
C ARG A 4 71.37 -11.10 -17.66
N GLU A 5 72.16 -11.06 -16.59
CA GLU A 5 71.63 -11.17 -15.21
C GLU A 5 70.73 -9.99 -14.84
N ALA A 6 71.05 -8.78 -15.31
CA ALA A 6 70.21 -7.60 -15.09
C ALA A 6 68.89 -7.70 -15.87
N TYR A 7 68.94 -8.19 -17.12
CA TYR A 7 67.75 -8.44 -17.93
C TYR A 7 66.82 -9.48 -17.29
N VAL A 8 67.36 -10.60 -16.83
CA VAL A 8 66.57 -11.66 -16.17
C VAL A 8 65.92 -11.14 -14.89
N LYS A 9 66.65 -10.39 -14.06
CA LYS A 9 66.08 -9.80 -12.82
C LYS A 9 64.95 -8.82 -13.10
N MET A 10 65.09 -8.00 -14.14
CA MET A 10 64.05 -7.06 -14.54
C MET A 10 62.82 -7.78 -15.12
N ALA A 11 63.02 -8.77 -15.98
CA ALA A 11 61.93 -9.58 -16.52
C ALA A 11 61.14 -10.31 -15.43
N VAL A 12 61.83 -10.87 -14.43
CA VAL A 12 61.19 -11.52 -13.27
C VAL A 12 60.44 -10.50 -12.39
N ALA A 13 61.01 -9.32 -12.16
CA ALA A 13 60.33 -8.26 -11.41
C ALA A 13 59.06 -7.77 -12.13
N HIS A 14 59.11 -7.66 -13.46
CA HIS A 14 57.97 -7.30 -14.29
C HIS A 14 56.89 -8.38 -14.29
N ALA A 15 57.26 -9.67 -14.41
CA ALA A 15 56.31 -10.77 -14.34
C ALA A 15 55.57 -10.80 -13.00
N LYS A 16 56.28 -10.58 -11.88
CA LYS A 16 55.68 -10.46 -10.55
C LYS A 16 54.73 -9.27 -10.41
N ALA A 17 55.03 -8.14 -11.04
CA ALA A 17 54.16 -6.97 -11.02
C ALA A 17 52.87 -7.21 -11.82
N ILE A 18 52.94 -7.94 -12.95
CA ILE A 18 51.76 -8.34 -13.73
C ILE A 18 50.90 -9.32 -12.94
N GLU A 19 51.51 -10.31 -12.28
CA GLU A 19 50.80 -11.28 -11.43
C GLU A 19 50.06 -10.58 -10.28
N ALA A 20 50.72 -9.68 -9.56
CA ALA A 20 50.10 -8.90 -8.49
C ALA A 20 48.94 -8.02 -8.98
N ASN A 21 49.04 -7.45 -10.19
CA ASN A 21 47.94 -6.68 -10.78
C ASN A 21 46.75 -7.56 -11.15
N ASN A 22 46.99 -8.77 -11.68
CA ASN A 22 45.94 -9.72 -11.99
C ASN A 22 45.22 -10.20 -10.71
N GLU A 23 45.96 -10.45 -9.64
CA GLU A 23 45.39 -10.80 -8.32
C GLU A 23 44.56 -9.65 -7.73
N PHE A 24 45.04 -8.41 -7.87
CA PHE A 24 44.32 -7.21 -7.45
C PHE A 24 43.02 -7.04 -8.24
N ALA A 25 43.07 -7.23 -9.57
CA ALA A 25 41.89 -7.20 -10.44
C ALA A 25 40.87 -8.27 -10.04
N ALA A 26 41.32 -9.51 -9.81
CA ALA A 26 40.45 -10.61 -9.35
C ALA A 26 39.83 -10.33 -7.97
N THR A 27 40.60 -9.73 -7.06
CA THR A 27 40.10 -9.35 -5.72
C THR A 27 39.03 -8.26 -5.81
N LEU A 28 39.19 -7.29 -6.70
CA LEU A 28 38.22 -6.24 -6.93
C LEU A 28 36.95 -6.75 -7.61
N GLU A 29 37.08 -7.63 -8.61
CA GLU A 29 35.94 -8.27 -9.26
C GLU A 29 35.11 -9.08 -8.25
N LYS A 30 35.77 -9.83 -7.37
CA LYS A 30 35.11 -10.50 -6.25
C LYS A 30 34.41 -9.53 -5.31
N ARG A 31 35.05 -8.41 -4.93
CA ARG A 31 34.41 -7.38 -4.09
C ARG A 31 33.21 -6.71 -4.75
N LEU A 32 33.19 -6.58 -6.08
CA LEU A 32 32.03 -6.09 -6.82
C LEU A 32 30.88 -7.10 -6.84
N GLN A 33 31.18 -8.40 -6.92
CA GLN A 33 30.18 -9.47 -6.81
C GLN A 33 29.64 -9.59 -5.37
N ASP A 34 30.49 -9.34 -4.37
CA ASP A 34 30.14 -9.34 -2.95
C ASP A 34 29.47 -8.02 -2.49
N VAL A 35 29.33 -7.00 -3.35
CA VAL A 35 28.45 -5.86 -3.06
C VAL A 35 27.05 -6.45 -2.94
N PRO A 36 26.38 -6.37 -1.76
CA PRO A 36 25.10 -7.00 -1.58
C PRO A 36 24.13 -6.49 -2.63
N CYS A 37 23.69 -7.36 -3.54
CA CYS A 37 22.47 -7.13 -4.26
C CYS A 37 21.39 -7.09 -3.19
N THR A 38 20.84 -5.91 -2.95
CA THR A 38 19.92 -5.61 -1.83
C THR A 38 18.52 -6.21 -2.05
N ASP A 39 18.46 -7.43 -2.58
CA ASP A 39 17.26 -8.24 -2.68
C ASP A 39 16.96 -8.99 -1.38
N GLU A 40 17.91 -9.10 -0.44
CA GLU A 40 17.70 -9.75 0.86
C GLU A 40 16.94 -8.91 1.92
N LEU A 41 16.38 -7.75 1.55
CA LEU A 41 15.52 -6.97 2.47
C LEU A 41 14.02 -7.33 2.41
N TYR A 42 13.64 -8.36 1.65
CA TYR A 42 12.29 -8.94 1.66
C TYR A 42 12.16 -10.15 2.59
N GLY A 43 12.61 -10.00 3.83
CA GLY A 43 12.47 -11.01 4.89
C GLY A 43 11.97 -10.37 6.18
N ARG A 44 10.72 -9.89 6.18
CA ARG A 44 10.07 -9.40 7.40
C ARG A 44 9.47 -10.60 8.14
N ASP A 45 10.11 -11.03 9.23
CA ASP A 45 9.42 -11.76 10.29
C ASP A 45 9.93 -11.40 11.70
N ARG A 46 9.02 -10.80 12.47
CA ARG A 46 8.90 -10.52 13.92
C ARG A 46 10.11 -10.12 14.81
N PRO A 47 9.86 -9.27 15.84
CA PRO A 47 10.91 -8.76 16.73
C PRO A 47 11.24 -9.76 17.87
N PRO A 48 12.52 -9.98 18.24
CA PRO A 48 12.85 -10.67 19.47
C PRO A 48 12.85 -9.71 20.67
N LYS A 49 12.34 -10.23 21.78
CA LYS A 49 12.21 -9.59 23.08
C LYS A 49 13.59 -9.28 23.69
N LYS A 50 13.63 -8.18 24.44
CA LYS A 50 14.78 -7.64 25.19
C LYS A 50 15.48 -8.72 26.02
N ALA A 51 16.77 -8.93 25.77
CA ALA A 51 17.69 -9.58 26.70
C ALA A 51 18.83 -8.60 27.05
N LYS A 52 19.07 -8.48 28.35
CA LYS A 52 20.05 -7.60 28.98
C LYS A 52 21.36 -8.37 29.11
N MET A 53 22.45 -7.86 28.52
CA MET A 53 23.80 -8.40 28.78
C MET A 53 24.79 -7.25 28.98
N TYR A 54 25.39 -7.25 30.16
CA TYR A 54 26.62 -6.55 30.51
C TYR A 54 27.79 -7.08 29.67
N GLY A 55 28.77 -6.24 29.37
CA GLY A 55 30.16 -6.69 29.27
C GLY A 55 30.99 -6.18 28.09
N SER A 56 32.02 -5.41 28.44
CA SER A 56 33.30 -5.20 27.76
C SER A 56 33.36 -4.31 26.52
N ASN A 57 33.67 -3.04 26.80
CA ASN A 57 34.42 -2.16 25.91
C ASN A 57 35.81 -2.74 25.62
N HIS A 58 35.99 -3.38 24.48
CA HIS A 58 37.30 -3.46 23.84
C HIS A 58 37.37 -2.40 22.75
N ARG A 59 38.02 -1.29 23.10
CA ARG A 59 38.58 -0.32 22.17
C ARG A 59 39.60 -1.06 21.30
N LEU A 60 39.18 -1.54 20.13
CA LEU A 60 40.13 -1.85 19.07
C LEU A 60 40.63 -0.51 18.53
N SER A 61 41.73 -0.04 19.09
CA SER A 61 42.59 0.95 18.46
C SER A 61 43.05 0.38 17.13
N VAL A 62 42.34 0.71 16.05
CA VAL A 62 42.86 0.59 14.69
C VAL A 62 43.85 1.74 14.51
N SER A 63 45.05 1.55 15.06
CA SER A 63 46.23 2.29 14.65
C SER A 63 46.61 1.74 13.28
N GLY A 64 46.24 2.51 12.26
CA GLY A 64 46.40 2.14 10.87
C GLY A 64 46.06 3.33 10.00
N GLU A 65 46.65 4.49 10.29
CA GLU A 65 46.95 5.46 9.24
C GLU A 65 47.85 4.75 8.23
N MET A 66 47.24 4.02 7.31
CA MET A 66 47.89 3.66 6.07
C MET A 66 47.99 4.99 5.33
N ALA A 67 49.09 5.70 5.60
CA ALA A 67 49.48 6.89 4.87
C ALA A 67 49.42 6.50 3.40
N VAL A 68 48.33 6.90 2.73
CA VAL A 68 48.22 6.79 1.29
C VAL A 68 49.36 7.64 0.79
N ALA A 69 50.46 6.99 0.40
CA ALA A 69 51.61 7.65 -0.16
C ALA A 69 51.05 8.55 -1.28
N LYS A 70 51.27 9.86 -1.16
CA LYS A 70 50.83 10.84 -2.16
C LYS A 70 51.14 10.25 -3.54
N PRO A 71 50.16 10.16 -4.46
CA PRO A 71 50.41 9.68 -5.80
C PRO A 71 51.62 10.43 -6.35
N CYS A 72 52.68 9.69 -6.67
CA CYS A 72 53.89 10.27 -7.20
C CYS A 72 53.56 10.77 -8.60
N HIS A 73 53.15 12.04 -8.72
CA HIS A 73 53.04 12.68 -10.03
C HIS A 73 54.46 12.81 -10.60
N TRP A 74 54.68 12.24 -11.78
CA TRP A 74 55.93 12.43 -12.52
C TRP A 74 55.65 13.41 -13.66
N GLN A 75 56.33 14.55 -13.63
CA GLN A 75 56.35 15.44 -14.79
C GLN A 75 57.39 14.89 -15.77
N PHE A 76 56.90 14.44 -16.92
CA PHE A 76 57.72 13.94 -18.01
C PHE A 76 57.63 14.92 -19.19
N SER A 77 58.78 15.25 -19.76
CA SER A 77 58.89 16.10 -20.95
C SER A 77 59.82 15.41 -21.93
N HIS A 78 59.35 15.12 -23.14
CA HIS A 78 60.19 14.61 -24.23
C HIS A 78 60.15 15.58 -25.41
N SER A 79 61.23 15.59 -26.18
CA SER A 79 61.52 16.59 -27.20
C SER A 79 60.75 16.40 -28.52
N LYS A 80 59.67 15.60 -28.53
CA LYS A 80 58.89 15.27 -29.73
C LYS A 80 57.42 15.58 -29.49
N ASP A 81 56.73 16.10 -30.51
CA ASP A 81 55.33 16.51 -30.45
C ASP A 81 54.31 15.35 -30.56
N CYS A 82 54.73 14.11 -30.29
CA CYS A 82 53.89 12.91 -30.35
C CYS A 82 53.69 12.31 -28.95
N PRO A 83 52.62 11.56 -28.66
CA PRO A 83 52.50 10.76 -27.45
C PRO A 83 53.75 9.91 -27.20
N ILE A 84 54.17 9.78 -25.94
CA ILE A 84 55.40 9.03 -25.59
C ILE A 84 55.32 7.57 -26.08
N THR A 85 54.14 6.97 -26.10
CA THR A 85 53.86 5.60 -26.56
C THR A 85 54.19 5.38 -28.05
N GLU A 86 54.26 6.45 -28.84
CA GLU A 86 54.61 6.43 -30.27
C GLU A 86 56.12 6.55 -30.51
N ASP A 87 56.92 6.78 -29.47
CA ASP A 87 58.38 6.84 -29.55
C ASP A 87 59.04 5.70 -28.73
N PRO A 88 59.32 4.55 -29.38
CA PRO A 88 59.84 3.35 -28.70
C PRO A 88 61.09 3.57 -27.87
N ASP A 89 62.01 4.42 -28.35
CA ASP A 89 63.25 4.75 -27.63
C ASP A 89 62.95 5.59 -26.37
N SER A 90 62.03 6.54 -26.44
CA SER A 90 61.61 7.37 -25.29
C SER A 90 60.87 6.55 -24.23
N VAL A 91 59.97 5.64 -24.63
CA VAL A 91 59.35 4.67 -23.71
C VAL A 91 60.41 3.83 -23.02
N SER A 92 61.38 3.35 -23.79
CA SER A 92 62.48 2.54 -23.26
C SER A 92 63.33 3.31 -22.26
N HIS A 93 63.63 4.57 -22.54
CA HIS A 93 64.33 5.44 -21.60
C HIS A 93 63.54 5.69 -20.32
N LEU A 94 62.21 5.88 -20.41
CA LEU A 94 61.34 6.03 -19.25
C LEU A 94 61.29 4.75 -18.41
N VAL A 95 61.03 3.60 -19.04
CA VAL A 95 60.98 2.30 -18.36
C VAL A 95 62.30 2.02 -17.64
N ARG A 96 63.42 2.27 -18.32
CA ARG A 96 64.76 2.07 -17.74
C ARG A 96 65.08 2.97 -16.56
N ARG A 97 64.50 4.18 -16.51
CA ARG A 97 64.77 5.15 -15.46
C ARG A 97 63.88 4.93 -14.25
N HIS A 98 62.63 4.54 -14.46
CA HIS A 98 61.60 4.51 -13.42
C HIS A 98 61.25 3.11 -12.90
N PHE A 99 61.47 2.06 -13.69
CA PHE A 99 61.14 0.67 -13.29
C PHE A 99 62.38 -0.16 -12.93
N LYS A 100 63.51 0.51 -12.74
CA LYS A 100 64.77 -0.14 -12.41
C LYS A 100 64.79 -0.57 -10.94
N PRO A 101 65.08 -1.85 -10.63
CA PRO A 101 65.26 -2.29 -9.26
C PRO A 101 66.41 -1.55 -8.57
N ALA A 102 66.24 -1.24 -7.28
CA ALA A 102 67.26 -0.60 -6.47
C ALA A 102 68.59 -1.37 -6.55
N GLY A 103 69.71 -0.64 -6.75
CA GLY A 103 71.06 -1.24 -6.81
C GLY A 103 71.46 -1.86 -8.16
N CYS A 104 70.59 -1.88 -9.17
CA CYS A 104 71.03 -2.25 -10.54
C CYS A 104 71.80 -1.06 -11.18
N LEU A 105 72.67 -1.28 -12.16
CA LEU A 105 73.21 -0.24 -13.05
C LEU A 105 72.96 -0.72 -14.48
N LEU A 106 72.12 -0.01 -15.22
CA LEU A 106 71.78 -0.38 -16.60
C LEU A 106 72.68 0.42 -17.56
N PRO A 107 73.38 -0.23 -18.51
CA PRO A 107 74.18 0.43 -19.54
C PRO A 107 73.38 1.48 -20.33
N SER A 108 74.04 2.41 -21.02
CA SER A 108 73.35 3.33 -21.95
C SER A 108 72.60 2.55 -23.03
N LEU A 109 71.41 3.02 -23.44
CA LEU A 109 70.52 2.30 -24.36
C LEU A 109 71.22 2.11 -25.71
N ARG A 110 72.04 3.10 -26.09
CA ARG A 110 72.88 3.08 -27.29
C ARG A 110 74.02 2.06 -27.23
N ASN A 111 74.39 1.59 -26.05
CA ASN A 111 75.52 0.70 -25.80
C ASN A 111 75.06 -0.73 -25.44
N MET A 112 73.76 -1.04 -25.53
CA MET A 112 73.19 -2.36 -25.24
C MET A 112 73.24 -3.26 -26.48
N THR A 113 73.72 -4.50 -26.31
CA THR A 113 73.82 -5.48 -27.42
C THR A 113 72.44 -5.98 -27.86
N GLU A 114 71.47 -6.01 -26.94
CA GLU A 114 70.09 -6.48 -27.14
C GLU A 114 69.08 -5.31 -27.13
N ARG A 115 69.51 -4.11 -27.53
CA ARG A 115 68.70 -2.87 -27.51
C ARG A 115 67.31 -3.06 -28.11
N GLU A 116 67.22 -3.69 -29.28
CA GLU A 116 65.95 -3.85 -29.98
C GLU A 116 64.94 -4.73 -29.21
N ALA A 117 65.42 -5.80 -28.56
CA ALA A 117 64.58 -6.67 -27.74
C ALA A 117 64.08 -5.93 -26.47
N TYR A 118 64.96 -5.14 -25.84
CA TYR A 118 64.59 -4.29 -24.71
C TYR A 118 63.52 -3.27 -25.09
N VAL A 119 63.70 -2.60 -26.23
CA VAL A 119 62.76 -1.60 -26.72
C VAL A 119 61.38 -2.21 -26.98
N LYS A 120 61.32 -3.37 -27.63
CA LYS A 120 60.07 -4.12 -27.83
C LYS A 120 59.39 -4.49 -26.50
N MET A 121 60.16 -4.98 -25.53
CA MET A 121 59.65 -5.30 -24.18
C MET A 121 59.11 -4.05 -23.47
N ALA A 122 59.85 -2.95 -23.48
CA ALA A 122 59.47 -1.70 -22.82
C ALA A 122 58.19 -1.11 -23.42
N VAL A 123 58.06 -1.13 -24.75
CA VAL A 123 56.83 -0.71 -25.46
C VAL A 123 55.66 -1.62 -25.13
N ALA A 124 55.84 -2.94 -25.13
CA ALA A 124 54.77 -3.87 -24.75
C ALA A 124 54.31 -3.64 -23.30
N HIS A 125 55.24 -3.38 -22.39
CA HIS A 125 54.93 -3.07 -20.99
C HIS A 125 54.16 -1.74 -20.84
N ALA A 126 54.57 -0.70 -21.57
CA ALA A 126 53.86 0.58 -21.57
C ALA A 126 52.42 0.42 -22.07
N LYS A 127 52.21 -0.34 -23.16
CA LYS A 127 50.88 -0.65 -23.69
C LYS A 127 50.00 -1.44 -22.70
N ALA A 128 50.57 -2.41 -22.00
CA ALA A 128 49.86 -3.15 -20.96
C ALA A 128 49.45 -2.25 -19.79
N MET A 129 50.31 -1.31 -19.40
CA MET A 129 50.03 -0.36 -18.32
C MET A 129 48.98 0.68 -18.74
N GLU A 130 48.99 1.13 -19.99
CA GLU A 130 47.95 1.99 -20.58
C GLU A 130 46.57 1.31 -20.52
N ALA A 131 46.46 0.06 -20.98
CA ALA A 131 45.22 -0.71 -20.91
C ALA A 131 44.72 -0.91 -19.46
N ASN A 132 45.63 -1.13 -18.50
CA ASN A 132 45.26 -1.23 -17.09
C ASN A 132 44.74 0.10 -16.52
N ASN A 133 45.33 1.22 -16.92
CA ASN A 133 44.86 2.54 -16.50
C ASN A 133 43.47 2.86 -17.09
N GLU A 134 43.23 2.50 -18.35
CA GLU A 134 41.90 2.61 -18.98
C GLU A 134 40.86 1.76 -18.25
N PHE A 135 41.21 0.52 -17.89
CA PHE A 135 40.35 -0.35 -17.09
C PHE A 135 40.07 0.25 -15.70
N ALA A 136 41.08 0.77 -15.01
CA ALA A 136 40.93 1.41 -13.71
C ALA A 136 40.01 2.64 -13.79
N ALA A 137 40.16 3.48 -14.83
CA ALA A 137 39.30 4.63 -15.07
C ALA A 137 37.84 4.23 -15.36
N ASN A 138 37.62 3.15 -16.13
CA ASN A 138 36.28 2.63 -16.38
C ASN A 138 35.62 2.13 -15.07
N LEU A 139 36.39 1.41 -14.25
CA LEU A 139 35.92 0.90 -12.97
C LEU A 139 35.56 2.04 -12.00
N GLU A 140 36.42 3.05 -11.88
CA GLU A 140 36.16 4.22 -11.05
C GLU A 140 34.86 4.92 -11.48
N LYS A 141 34.66 5.11 -12.79
CA LYS A 141 33.42 5.67 -13.34
C LYS A 141 32.20 4.83 -12.93
N ARG A 142 32.26 3.51 -13.10
CA ARG A 142 31.16 2.60 -12.72
C ARG A 142 30.85 2.66 -11.22
N LEU A 143 31.87 2.76 -10.37
CA LEU A 143 31.69 2.88 -8.91
C LEU A 143 30.98 4.19 -8.54
N GLN A 144 31.33 5.30 -9.19
CA GLN A 144 30.66 6.58 -8.98
C GLN A 144 29.17 6.52 -9.40
N ASP A 145 28.87 5.90 -10.53
CA ASP A 145 27.50 5.72 -11.01
C ASP A 145 26.67 4.86 -10.02
N VAL A 146 27.25 3.77 -9.51
CA VAL A 146 26.60 2.91 -8.50
C VAL A 146 26.35 3.67 -7.20
N LEU A 147 27.31 4.47 -6.73
CA LEU A 147 27.16 5.28 -5.52
C LEU A 147 26.04 6.31 -5.67
N LEU A 148 25.95 6.97 -6.83
CA LEU A 148 24.90 7.95 -7.13
C LEU A 148 23.52 7.30 -7.12
N VAL A 149 23.37 6.14 -7.78
CA VAL A 149 22.10 5.38 -7.81
C VAL A 149 21.72 4.91 -6.41
N SER A 150 22.68 4.42 -5.63
CA SER A 150 22.46 3.96 -4.25
C SER A 150 21.95 5.10 -3.35
N ASN A 151 22.56 6.29 -3.43
CA ASN A 151 22.12 7.44 -2.65
C ASN A 151 20.70 7.90 -3.03
N LYS A 152 20.38 7.91 -4.33
CA LYS A 152 19.02 8.21 -4.81
C LYS A 152 18.01 7.17 -4.32
N ARG A 153 18.34 5.88 -4.40
CA ARG A 153 17.50 4.79 -3.89
C ARG A 153 17.27 4.92 -2.39
N LYS A 154 18.32 5.26 -1.62
CA LYS A 154 18.22 5.49 -0.18
C LYS A 154 17.26 6.64 0.14
N LEU A 155 17.38 7.77 -0.56
CA LEU A 155 16.47 8.90 -0.37
C LEU A 155 15.02 8.54 -0.73
N ALA A 156 14.80 7.78 -1.80
CA ALA A 156 13.47 7.31 -2.18
C ALA A 156 12.88 6.37 -1.12
N LEU A 157 13.68 5.44 -0.58
CA LEU A 157 13.26 4.54 0.50
C LEU A 157 12.91 5.29 1.79
N GLU A 158 13.56 6.40 2.10
CA GLU A 158 13.19 7.25 3.24
C GLU A 158 11.83 7.96 3.05
N GLN A 159 11.40 8.19 1.81
CA GLN A 159 10.11 8.81 1.50
C GLN A 159 8.94 7.81 1.46
N VAL A 160 9.21 6.52 1.20
CA VAL A 160 8.19 5.46 1.10
C VAL A 160 7.30 5.38 2.33
N PRO A 161 7.80 5.37 3.59
CA PRO A 161 6.93 5.27 4.78
C PRO A 161 5.93 6.42 4.91
N PHE A 162 6.30 7.63 4.51
CA PHE A 162 5.40 8.78 4.54
C PHE A 162 4.29 8.64 3.51
N LEU A 163 4.62 8.18 2.29
CA LEU A 163 3.63 7.94 1.25
C LEU A 163 2.72 6.75 1.60
N GLU A 164 3.27 5.66 2.14
CA GLU A 164 2.50 4.52 2.66
C GLU A 164 1.52 4.96 3.74
N ALA A 165 1.97 5.73 4.73
CA ALA A 165 1.10 6.26 5.78
C ALA A 165 -0.02 7.16 5.22
N LYS A 166 0.26 7.92 4.16
CA LYS A 166 -0.73 8.76 3.47
C LYS A 166 -1.76 7.91 2.72
N VAL A 167 -1.31 6.89 1.99
CA VAL A 167 -2.21 5.94 1.29
C VAL A 167 -3.11 5.23 2.30
N GLU A 168 -2.54 4.72 3.39
CA GLU A 168 -3.27 4.05 4.46
C GLU A 168 -4.30 4.99 5.12
N SER A 169 -3.92 6.22 5.46
CA SER A 169 -4.85 7.20 6.02
C SER A 169 -5.98 7.55 5.05
N SER A 170 -5.69 7.67 3.76
CA SER A 170 -6.69 7.91 2.72
C SER A 170 -7.64 6.71 2.54
N ALA A 171 -7.12 5.48 2.56
CA ALA A 171 -7.93 4.26 2.47
C ALA A 171 -8.90 4.13 3.66
N ASN A 172 -8.42 4.41 4.88
CA ASN A 172 -9.25 4.38 6.08
C ASN A 172 -10.39 5.41 6.04
N LYS A 173 -10.11 6.64 5.58
CA LYS A 173 -11.15 7.66 5.38
C LYS A 173 -12.20 7.22 4.37
N PHE A 174 -11.77 6.67 3.24
CA PHE A 174 -12.69 6.16 2.22
C PHE A 174 -13.58 5.03 2.77
N SER A 175 -13.01 4.10 3.54
CA SER A 175 -13.77 3.04 4.20
C SER A 175 -14.81 3.58 5.19
N ASP A 176 -14.44 4.58 5.99
CA ASP A 176 -15.38 5.20 6.94
C ASP A 176 -16.50 5.99 6.25
N ASP A 177 -16.19 6.67 5.15
CA ASP A 177 -17.18 7.41 4.37
C ASP A 177 -18.16 6.45 3.68
N LEU A 178 -17.67 5.33 3.13
CA LEU A 178 -18.51 4.28 2.57
C LEU A 178 -19.45 3.68 3.63
N ARG A 179 -18.94 3.41 4.84
CA ARG A 179 -19.73 2.90 5.96
C ARG A 179 -20.81 3.89 6.39
N ARG A 180 -20.49 5.19 6.46
CA ARG A 180 -21.45 6.25 6.78
C ARG A 180 -22.54 6.37 5.72
N ALA A 181 -22.17 6.44 4.44
CA ALA A 181 -23.11 6.52 3.33
C ALA A 181 -24.07 5.32 3.31
N THR A 182 -23.55 4.12 3.57
CA THR A 182 -24.37 2.89 3.67
C THR A 182 -25.35 2.96 4.84
N TYR A 183 -24.90 3.43 6.01
CA TYR A 183 -25.77 3.60 7.17
C TYR A 183 -26.87 4.63 6.92
N ASP A 184 -26.53 5.77 6.35
CA ASP A 184 -27.49 6.84 6.04
C ASP A 184 -28.54 6.37 5.03
N ALA A 185 -28.13 5.66 3.98
CA ALA A 185 -29.05 5.06 3.01
C ALA A 185 -30.01 4.05 3.66
N LYS A 186 -29.50 3.17 4.53
CA LYS A 186 -30.34 2.24 5.31
C LYS A 186 -31.32 2.98 6.20
N LYS A 187 -30.87 4.04 6.86
CA LYS A 187 -31.72 4.85 7.72
C LYS A 187 -32.86 5.49 6.93
N THR A 188 -32.57 6.11 5.78
CA THR A 188 -33.59 6.67 4.89
C THR A 188 -34.60 5.62 4.43
N LEU A 189 -34.13 4.40 4.12
CA LEU A 189 -35.01 3.29 3.76
C LEU A 189 -35.94 2.93 4.92
N VAL A 190 -35.40 2.76 6.14
CA VAL A 190 -36.21 2.47 7.34
C VAL A 190 -37.22 3.58 7.63
N ASP A 191 -36.81 4.84 7.52
CA ASP A 191 -37.67 6.00 7.73
C ASP A 191 -38.83 5.99 6.71
N SER A 192 -38.54 5.70 5.42
CA SER A 192 -39.58 5.59 4.39
C SER A 192 -40.56 4.43 4.63
N TYR A 193 -40.09 3.27 5.09
CA TYR A 193 -40.97 2.17 5.48
C TYR A 193 -41.81 2.51 6.72
N LEU A 194 -41.24 3.24 7.68
CA LEU A 194 -41.95 3.69 8.86
C LEU A 194 -43.10 4.63 8.50
N ASP A 195 -42.89 5.57 7.58
CA ASP A 195 -43.92 6.47 7.08
C ASP A 195 -45.09 5.71 6.41
N VAL A 196 -44.77 4.69 5.60
CA VAL A 196 -45.79 3.80 5.00
C VAL A 196 -46.58 3.08 6.10
N LEU A 197 -45.92 2.53 7.12
CA LEU A 197 -46.60 1.85 8.23
C LEU A 197 -47.49 2.79 9.05
N ILE A 198 -47.04 4.02 9.29
CA ILE A 198 -47.84 5.05 9.98
C ILE A 198 -49.08 5.39 9.15
N SER A 199 -48.92 5.65 7.86
CA SER A 199 -50.04 5.95 6.97
C SER A 199 -51.05 4.79 6.92
N LEU A 200 -50.58 3.55 6.84
CA LEU A 200 -51.42 2.36 6.84
C LEU A 200 -52.21 2.24 8.15
N LYS A 201 -51.57 2.51 9.29
CA LYS A 201 -52.25 2.52 10.59
C LYS A 201 -53.36 3.57 10.65
N GLU A 202 -53.09 4.80 10.22
CA GLU A 202 -54.10 5.86 10.19
C GLU A 202 -55.30 5.51 9.31
N ASN A 203 -55.05 4.87 8.16
CA ASN A 203 -56.11 4.43 7.26
C ASN A 203 -56.92 3.26 7.83
N TRP A 204 -56.29 2.34 8.57
CA TRP A 204 -57.00 1.28 9.29
C TRP A 204 -57.94 1.83 10.37
N GLU A 205 -57.52 2.87 11.10
CA GLU A 205 -58.39 3.54 12.07
C GLU A 205 -59.59 4.21 11.37
N LYS A 206 -59.37 4.95 10.28
CA LYS A 206 -60.48 5.52 9.49
C LYS A 206 -61.43 4.45 8.95
N LYS A 207 -60.89 3.29 8.52
CA LYS A 207 -61.70 2.18 8.03
C LYS A 207 -62.60 1.61 9.13
N LYS A 208 -62.10 1.51 10.36
CA LYS A 208 -62.87 1.06 11.52
C LYS A 208 -64.06 1.97 11.77
N ASP A 209 -63.85 3.29 11.75
CA ASP A 209 -64.93 4.27 11.91
C ASP A 209 -65.94 4.17 10.74
N ALA A 210 -65.46 4.09 9.50
CA ALA A 210 -66.32 3.91 8.34
C ALA A 210 -67.19 2.65 8.44
N THR A 211 -66.63 1.53 8.91
CA THR A 211 -67.40 0.30 9.13
C THR A 211 -68.44 0.42 10.25
N ASP A 212 -68.19 1.21 11.29
CA ASP A 212 -69.20 1.51 12.33
C ASP A 212 -70.36 2.32 11.76
N PHE A 213 -70.06 3.37 10.98
CA PHE A 213 -71.08 4.15 10.27
C PHE A 213 -71.88 3.29 9.28
N GLU A 214 -71.21 2.41 8.52
CA GLU A 214 -71.86 1.50 7.59
C GLU A 214 -72.79 0.50 8.32
N ALA A 215 -72.36 -0.02 9.47
CA ALA A 215 -73.18 -0.91 10.29
C ALA A 215 -74.44 -0.21 10.81
N ARG A 216 -74.31 1.01 11.35
CA ARG A 216 -75.44 1.84 11.82
C ARG A 216 -76.38 2.21 10.68
N LEU A 217 -75.86 2.54 9.50
CA LEU A 217 -76.68 2.86 8.33
C LEU A 217 -77.51 1.64 7.90
N ARG A 218 -76.89 0.45 7.85
CA ARG A 218 -77.57 -0.81 7.52
C ARG A 218 -78.68 -1.14 8.52
N GLU A 219 -78.47 -0.85 9.81
CA GLU A 219 -79.51 -0.98 10.84
C GLU A 219 -80.69 -0.01 10.61
N VAL A 220 -80.41 1.27 10.37
CA VAL A 220 -81.45 2.28 10.08
C VAL A 220 -82.24 1.92 8.83
N MET A 221 -81.58 1.42 7.77
CA MET A 221 -82.25 0.93 6.56
C MET A 221 -83.18 -0.24 6.85
N ALA A 222 -82.73 -1.25 7.60
CA ALA A 222 -83.55 -2.39 7.98
C ALA A 222 -84.76 -1.98 8.84
N ASN A 223 -84.56 -1.06 9.79
CA ASN A 223 -85.64 -0.48 10.61
C ASN A 223 -86.65 0.27 9.74
N LEU A 224 -86.16 1.02 8.75
CA LEU A 224 -86.99 1.79 7.84
C LEU A 224 -87.83 0.88 6.93
N ASP A 225 -87.27 -0.23 6.45
CA ASP A 225 -88.01 -1.22 5.66
C ASP A 225 -89.06 -1.95 6.50
N LEU A 226 -88.75 -2.31 7.74
CA LEU A 226 -89.73 -2.87 8.69
C LEU A 226 -90.86 -1.88 9.00
N LEU A 227 -90.53 -0.60 9.22
CA LEU A 227 -91.54 0.43 9.51
C LEU A 227 -92.50 0.63 8.33
N LYS A 228 -91.98 0.62 7.09
CA LYS A 228 -92.81 0.65 5.88
C LYS A 228 -93.78 -0.54 5.84
N GLU A 229 -93.32 -1.74 6.19
CA GLU A 229 -94.15 -2.94 6.24
C GLU A 229 -95.27 -2.82 7.30
N ILE A 230 -94.94 -2.31 8.49
CA ILE A 230 -95.92 -2.10 9.57
C ILE A 230 -96.96 -1.04 9.18
N MET A 231 -96.55 0.06 8.55
CA MET A 231 -97.48 1.12 8.11
C MET A 231 -98.47 0.64 7.04
N ASN A 232 -98.08 -0.33 6.20
CA ASN A 232 -98.99 -0.97 5.25
C ASN A 232 -100.13 -1.76 5.95
N ASN A 233 -99.96 -2.10 7.23
CA ASN A 233 -100.95 -2.81 8.05
C ASN A 233 -101.81 -1.88 8.94
N ASN A 234 -102.02 -0.61 8.54
CA ASN A 234 -102.88 0.41 9.18
C ASN A 234 -102.37 1.07 10.48
N LEU A 235 -101.05 1.15 10.71
CA LEU A 235 -100.47 1.89 11.84
C LEU A 235 -100.03 3.31 11.44
N LEU A 236 -100.29 4.33 12.28
CA LEU A 236 -99.83 5.70 12.06
C LEU A 236 -98.46 5.94 12.71
N ALA A 237 -97.37 5.79 11.95
CA ALA A 237 -95.99 6.01 12.40
C ALA A 237 -95.18 6.97 11.49
N SER A 238 -95.86 7.85 10.76
CA SER A 238 -95.24 8.74 9.77
C SER A 238 -94.17 9.68 10.34
N ASP A 239 -94.31 10.10 11.60
CA ASP A 239 -93.33 10.95 12.28
C ASP A 239 -91.99 10.23 12.50
N GLU A 240 -92.04 8.98 13.00
CA GLU A 240 -90.86 8.15 13.18
C GLU A 240 -90.22 7.78 11.84
N LEU A 241 -91.03 7.57 10.79
CA LEU A 241 -90.53 7.34 9.43
C LEU A 241 -89.70 8.53 8.95
N LEU A 242 -90.21 9.75 9.14
CA LEU A 242 -89.51 10.97 8.75
C LEU A 242 -88.24 11.17 9.58
N ARG A 243 -88.27 10.86 10.87
CA ARG A 243 -87.10 10.88 11.76
C ARG A 243 -86.00 9.90 11.31
N LEU A 244 -86.37 8.66 10.95
CA LEU A 244 -85.43 7.66 10.45
C LEU A 244 -84.89 8.00 9.06
N ARG A 245 -85.71 8.58 8.17
CA ARG A 245 -85.24 9.11 6.88
C ARG A 245 -84.19 10.20 7.04
N THR A 246 -84.37 11.11 8.00
CA THR A 246 -83.34 12.13 8.29
C THR A 246 -82.04 11.49 8.77
N LYS A 247 -82.11 10.49 9.66
CA LYS A 247 -80.92 9.75 10.13
C LYS A 247 -80.22 8.95 9.03
N GLU A 248 -80.97 8.35 8.10
CA GLU A 248 -80.41 7.66 6.94
C GLU A 248 -79.55 8.61 6.10
N VAL A 249 -80.08 9.81 5.82
CA VAL A 249 -79.34 10.85 5.07
C VAL A 249 -78.12 11.33 5.85
N GLU A 250 -78.25 11.55 7.17
CA GLU A 250 -77.13 11.95 8.03
C GLU A 250 -76.01 10.91 8.05
N LEU A 251 -76.33 9.65 8.34
CA LEU A 251 -75.36 8.54 8.36
C LEU A 251 -74.77 8.28 6.97
N GLY A 252 -75.57 8.38 5.91
CA GLY A 252 -75.12 8.25 4.52
C GLY A 252 -74.12 9.34 4.14
N SER A 253 -74.40 10.60 4.52
CA SER A 253 -73.46 11.71 4.33
C SER A 253 -72.18 11.56 5.16
N GLY A 254 -72.29 11.04 6.39
CA GLY A 254 -71.13 10.74 7.24
C GLY A 254 -70.22 9.66 6.64
N LEU A 255 -70.82 8.62 6.06
CA LEU A 255 -70.09 7.56 5.37
C LEU A 255 -69.34 8.07 4.14
N ASP A 256 -69.95 8.95 3.35
CA ASP A 256 -69.33 9.55 2.16
C ASP A 256 -68.11 10.40 2.52
N VAL A 257 -68.17 11.16 3.62
CA VAL A 257 -67.01 11.90 4.17
C VAL A 257 -65.92 10.94 4.65
N MET A 258 -66.30 9.77 5.16
CA MET A 258 -65.39 8.72 5.62
C MET A 258 -64.92 7.79 4.50
N ALA A 259 -65.17 8.10 3.22
CA ALA A 259 -64.73 7.28 2.11
C ALA A 259 -63.20 7.03 2.17
N VAL A 260 -62.85 5.78 2.44
CA VAL A 260 -61.47 5.31 2.60
C VAL A 260 -60.99 4.82 1.24
N SER A 261 -59.83 5.32 0.76
CA SER A 261 -59.19 4.81 -0.48
C SER A 261 -58.96 3.30 -0.43
N ASP A 262 -58.83 2.68 -1.59
CA ASP A 262 -58.48 1.26 -1.70
C ASP A 262 -57.00 1.04 -1.37
N PHE A 263 -56.71 0.55 -0.15
CA PHE A 263 -55.36 0.32 0.39
C PHE A 263 -54.81 -1.08 0.09
N SER A 264 -55.18 -1.65 -1.06
CA SER A 264 -54.57 -2.89 -1.55
C SER A 264 -53.04 -2.77 -1.60
N ILE A 265 -52.32 -3.81 -1.17
CA ILE A 265 -50.85 -3.81 -1.04
C ILE A 265 -50.14 -3.39 -2.34
N GLU A 266 -50.72 -3.75 -3.50
CA GLU A 266 -50.22 -3.39 -4.84
C GLU A 266 -50.20 -1.87 -5.11
N LYS A 267 -51.06 -1.10 -4.43
CA LYS A 267 -51.19 0.35 -4.60
C LYS A 267 -50.42 1.14 -3.54
N LEU A 268 -49.72 0.48 -2.62
CA LEU A 268 -48.85 1.15 -1.66
C LEU A 268 -47.57 1.62 -2.37
N ASP A 269 -47.21 2.89 -2.15
CA ASP A 269 -45.96 3.47 -2.63
C ASP A 269 -44.78 2.91 -1.82
N LEU A 270 -44.45 1.65 -2.07
CA LEU A 270 -43.34 0.99 -1.39
C LEU A 270 -42.00 1.55 -1.91
N PRO A 271 -41.02 1.78 -1.03
CA PRO A 271 -39.68 2.16 -1.45
C PRO A 271 -39.10 1.11 -2.39
N GLN A 272 -38.66 1.52 -3.58
CA GLN A 272 -37.97 0.62 -4.49
C GLN A 272 -36.61 0.25 -3.90
N ILE A 273 -36.42 -1.03 -3.63
CA ILE A 273 -35.13 -1.60 -3.27
C ILE A 273 -34.42 -1.89 -4.60
N THR A 274 -33.60 -0.96 -5.09
CA THR A 274 -32.82 -1.19 -6.31
C THR A 274 -31.86 -2.35 -6.07
N GLU A 275 -31.82 -3.35 -6.96
CA GLU A 275 -30.91 -4.51 -6.89
C GLU A 275 -29.42 -4.13 -6.93
N ASP A 276 -29.07 -2.90 -7.30
CA ASP A 276 -27.71 -2.36 -7.32
C ASP A 276 -27.13 -2.07 -5.92
N LEU A 277 -27.83 -2.49 -4.86
CA LEU A 277 -27.27 -2.43 -3.51
C LEU A 277 -26.14 -3.45 -3.40
N PRO A 278 -24.94 -3.06 -2.94
CA PRO A 278 -23.82 -3.99 -2.80
C PRO A 278 -24.24 -5.18 -1.93
N GLU A 279 -23.76 -6.41 -2.21
CA GLU A 279 -24.09 -7.61 -1.42
C GLU A 279 -23.97 -7.42 0.11
N ASP A 280 -23.04 -6.56 0.53
CA ASP A 280 -22.80 -6.22 1.93
C ASP A 280 -23.84 -5.27 2.56
N PHE A 281 -24.79 -4.75 1.77
CA PHE A 281 -25.86 -3.89 2.26
C PHE A 281 -26.74 -4.63 3.26
N PHE A 282 -27.00 -5.92 3.08
CA PHE A 282 -27.74 -6.71 4.07
C PHE A 282 -26.83 -7.44 5.06
N ALA A 283 -25.52 -7.41 4.85
CA ALA A 283 -24.56 -8.00 5.79
C ALA A 283 -24.62 -7.30 7.14
N LYS A 284 -24.56 -8.10 8.21
CA LYS A 284 -24.52 -7.61 9.58
C LYS A 284 -23.19 -6.89 9.77
N VAL A 285 -23.24 -5.58 10.01
CA VAL A 285 -22.05 -4.79 10.36
C VAL A 285 -21.36 -5.49 11.54
N PRO A 286 -20.10 -5.95 11.41
CA PRO A 286 -19.38 -6.50 12.54
C PRO A 286 -19.35 -5.44 13.63
N SER A 287 -20.06 -5.65 14.73
CA SER A 287 -19.89 -4.85 15.92
C SER A 287 -18.46 -5.06 16.36
N GLY A 288 -17.61 -4.05 16.19
CA GLY A 288 -16.24 -4.08 16.66
C GLY A 288 -16.23 -4.56 18.11
N MET A 289 -15.67 -5.75 18.34
CA MET A 289 -15.27 -6.18 19.66
C MET A 289 -14.16 -5.23 20.08
N ASP A 290 -14.49 -4.24 20.88
CA ASP A 290 -13.52 -3.59 21.77
C ASP A 290 -13.14 -4.62 22.84
N ASP A 291 -12.32 -5.59 22.45
CA ASP A 291 -11.70 -6.54 23.36
C ASP A 291 -10.34 -5.97 23.78
N THR A 292 -10.36 -5.02 24.72
CA THR A 292 -9.22 -4.78 25.61
C THR A 292 -9.78 -4.45 26.98
N GLY A 293 -9.65 -5.45 27.86
CA GLY A 293 -10.43 -5.61 29.07
C GLY A 293 -10.36 -4.51 30.12
N ASP A 294 -11.41 -4.44 30.95
CA ASP A 294 -11.22 -4.75 32.36
C ASP A 294 -12.53 -5.28 32.98
N ARG A 295 -12.35 -6.26 33.86
CA ARG A 295 -13.38 -7.02 34.55
C ARG A 295 -13.87 -6.19 35.74
N MET A 296 -15.11 -5.67 35.70
CA MET A 296 -15.80 -5.30 36.93
C MET A 296 -17.34 -5.39 36.79
N LYS A 297 -17.87 -6.51 37.29
CA LYS A 297 -19.16 -6.68 37.98
C LYS A 297 -20.35 -5.83 37.49
N ARG A 298 -21.38 -6.50 36.95
CA ARG A 298 -22.75 -6.20 37.34
C ARG A 298 -23.64 -7.43 37.38
N ALA A 299 -24.50 -7.42 38.38
CA ALA A 299 -25.29 -8.51 38.90
C ALA A 299 -26.44 -8.93 37.98
N GLY A 300 -26.91 -10.16 38.21
CA GLY A 300 -27.89 -10.84 37.39
C GLY A 300 -29.27 -10.20 37.38
N GLY A 301 -29.97 -10.50 36.29
CA GLY A 301 -31.41 -10.47 36.15
C GLY A 301 -31.78 -11.59 35.20
N GLN A 302 -32.18 -12.74 35.75
CA GLN A 302 -32.95 -13.74 35.00
C GLN A 302 -34.32 -13.10 34.73
N PHE A 303 -34.67 -12.95 33.46
CA PHE A 303 -36.07 -12.79 33.08
C PHE A 303 -36.64 -14.21 32.95
N GLU A 304 -37.66 -14.50 33.74
CA GLU A 304 -38.44 -15.73 33.65
C GLU A 304 -39.20 -15.74 32.32
N ASP A 305 -39.11 -16.87 31.62
CA ASP A 305 -39.90 -17.17 30.44
C ASP A 305 -41.37 -17.31 30.85
N GLY A 306 -42.20 -16.35 30.45
CA GLY A 306 -43.64 -16.43 30.57
C GLY A 306 -44.20 -17.45 29.59
N GLU A 307 -44.57 -18.61 30.11
CA GLU A 307 -45.35 -19.65 29.44
C GLU A 307 -46.77 -19.11 29.14
N PHE A 308 -47.07 -18.84 27.87
CA PHE A 308 -48.43 -18.53 27.44
C PHE A 308 -49.20 -19.84 27.19
N GLY A 309 -49.98 -20.26 28.17
CA GLY A 309 -51.02 -21.26 27.98
C GLY A 309 -52.13 -20.71 27.10
N VAL A 310 -52.42 -21.41 26.01
CA VAL A 310 -53.61 -21.20 25.17
C VAL A 310 -54.73 -22.02 25.83
N GLU A 311 -55.73 -21.35 26.40
CA GLU A 311 -57.02 -21.98 26.69
C GLU A 311 -57.94 -21.76 25.47
N GLU A 312 -58.54 -22.88 25.04
CA GLU A 312 -59.59 -23.01 24.04
C GLU A 312 -60.94 -22.52 24.58
#